data_AF-A0A834P742-F1
#
_entry.id   AF-A0A834P742-F1
#
_cell.length_a   1.000
_cell.length_b   1.000
_cell.length_c   1.000
_cell.angle_alpha   90.00
_cell.angle_beta   90.00
_cell.angle_gamma   90.00
#
_symmetry.space_group_name_H-M   'P 1'
#
loop_
_entity.id
_entity.type
_entity.pdbx_description
1 polymer ?
#
loop_
_entity_poly.entity_id
_entity_poly.type
_entity_poly.pdbx_seq_one_letter_code
_entity_poly.pdbx_strand_id
1 'polypeptide(L)'
;MAKSVTVYEKPVPHIGLPDWYAKQWELQQSVGSRISDAFELRNSGRIIRSETRVKTEWNTYMNNVRLADRITELSKWGELFEHLLTRLLSEIHLLKDEKANTEREIDTLNYPLQVTAECISMRDCRRGTELTYDEADTELKKELCIIENVKTFLTDKVQASWEKLNCLEEVKFKINLDIEDKNEAIRIDKEKLELDRTCANISYKPNALKKLKNEISYESWIEHCNNLKILADNELSDVYSFREGMQVMRDRANNDIKAQQDVTDFALRKRIYQTQKARNELEWQKLKMHKEMENLQKEIVRLEDEFLHKTDAIKCAETRLENRNYRPGFELCEDEAQTGLRNEVLQLRKIENELAKAIENAKATYNGLESLLLRVDRNLEDKQHSLSTDIMCLDMRSTLKTGDRTKLPNETDRNIVLTRMEKEIPLES
;
A
#
# COMPACT_ATOMS: atom_id res chain seq x y z
N MET A 1 27.23 20.12 155.00
CA MET A 1 27.83 18.93 154.36
C MET A 1 27.43 18.93 152.90
N ALA A 2 28.41 18.61 152.05
CA ALA A 2 28.31 18.15 150.67
C ALA A 2 27.44 18.96 149.68
N LYS A 3 28.13 19.76 148.86
CA LYS A 3 27.79 19.93 147.44
C LYS A 3 27.51 18.55 146.86
N SER A 4 26.29 18.30 146.41
CA SER A 4 25.95 17.06 145.73
C SER A 4 25.30 17.41 144.41
N VAL A 5 26.15 17.33 143.38
CA VAL A 5 25.83 17.38 141.95
C VAL A 5 25.61 18.80 141.39
N THR A 6 26.67 19.37 140.84
CA THR A 6 26.56 20.32 139.73
C THR A 6 25.99 19.56 138.54
N VAL A 7 24.70 19.72 138.28
CA VAL A 7 24.06 19.18 137.07
C VAL A 7 24.53 20.05 135.91
N TYR A 8 25.48 19.53 135.13
CA TYR A 8 25.90 20.15 133.87
C TYR A 8 24.87 19.83 132.79
N GLU A 9 23.85 20.68 132.68
CA GLU A 9 22.96 20.68 131.52
C GLU A 9 23.59 21.47 130.38
N LYS A 10 23.43 20.99 129.13
CA LYS A 10 23.95 21.72 127.97
C LYS A 10 23.24 23.08 127.84
N PRO A 11 23.92 24.17 127.49
CA PRO A 11 23.32 25.51 127.40
C PRO A 11 22.54 25.69 126.08
N VAL A 12 21.74 24.69 125.72
CA VAL A 12 20.84 24.71 124.56
C VAL A 12 19.44 24.36 125.05
N PRO A 13 18.38 24.89 124.41
CA PRO A 13 17.01 24.58 124.83
C PRO A 13 16.77 23.06 124.78
N HIS A 14 16.51 22.46 125.95
CA HIS A 14 16.08 21.06 126.03
C HIS A 14 14.59 20.98 125.73
N ILE A 15 14.21 20.15 124.77
CA ILE A 15 12.80 19.92 124.43
C ILE A 15 12.17 18.96 125.45
N GLY A 16 10.88 19.11 125.72
CA GLY A 16 10.16 18.17 126.58
C GLY A 16 10.13 16.77 125.97
N LEU A 17 10.07 15.73 126.79
CA LEU A 17 9.94 14.35 126.30
C LEU A 17 8.72 14.17 125.35
N PRO A 18 7.54 14.78 125.61
CA PRO A 18 6.43 14.78 124.65
C PRO A 18 6.76 15.46 123.31
N ASP A 19 7.50 16.57 123.33
CA ASP A 19 7.93 17.28 122.12
C ASP A 19 8.98 16.49 121.34
N TRP A 20 9.83 15.73 122.03
CA TRP A 20 10.75 14.77 121.41
C TRP A 20 9.97 13.66 120.70
N TYR A 21 8.96 13.07 121.35
CA TYR A 21 8.09 12.07 120.71
C TYR A 21 7.33 12.65 119.51
N ALA A 22 6.84 13.90 119.60
CA ALA A 22 6.18 14.59 118.49
C ALA A 22 7.13 14.82 117.31
N LYS A 23 8.36 15.29 117.54
CA LYS A 23 9.38 15.47 116.49
C LYS A 23 9.83 14.14 115.88
N GLN A 24 9.97 13.07 116.67
CA GLN A 24 10.28 11.74 116.14
C GLN A 24 9.14 11.19 115.28
N TRP A 25 7.89 11.39 115.71
CA TRP A 25 6.72 11.00 114.95
C TRP A 25 6.60 11.79 113.65
N GLU A 26 6.78 13.11 113.67
CA GLU A 26 6.77 13.97 112.47
C GLU A 26 7.86 13.55 111.47
N LEU A 27 9.09 13.28 111.96
CA LEU A 27 10.18 12.79 111.11
C LEU A 27 9.85 11.42 110.51
N GLN A 28 9.28 10.50 111.29
CA GLN A 28 8.84 9.18 110.81
C GLN A 28 7.73 9.30 109.74
N GLN A 29 6.75 10.20 109.93
CA GLN A 29 5.68 10.43 108.95
C GLN A 29 6.21 11.08 107.67
N SER A 30 7.10 12.07 107.80
CA SER A 30 7.76 12.72 106.66
C SER A 30 8.61 11.72 105.87
N VAL A 31 9.39 10.88 106.56
CA VAL A 31 10.16 9.79 105.93
C VAL A 31 9.24 8.77 105.26
N GLY A 32 8.17 8.34 105.92
CA GLY A 32 7.17 7.42 105.36
C GLY A 32 6.53 7.95 104.08
N SER A 33 6.08 9.21 104.08
CA SER A 33 5.54 9.90 102.91
C SER A 33 6.57 9.99 101.77
N ARG A 34 7.81 10.40 102.05
CA ARG A 34 8.87 10.49 101.02
C ARG A 34 9.26 9.15 100.44
N ILE A 35 9.25 8.08 101.23
CA ILE A 35 9.49 6.71 100.75
C ILE A 35 8.33 6.25 99.85
N SER A 36 7.08 6.57 100.22
CA SER A 36 5.91 6.28 99.39
C SER A 36 5.98 7.00 98.05
N ASP A 37 6.23 8.31 98.04
CA ASP A 37 6.40 9.11 96.82
C ASP A 37 7.51 8.52 95.91
N ALA A 38 8.65 8.16 96.50
CA ALA A 38 9.77 7.57 95.76
C ALA A 38 9.46 6.15 95.26
N PHE A 39 8.64 5.37 95.99
CA PHE A 39 8.17 4.08 95.52
C PHE A 39 7.20 4.24 94.35
N GLU A 40 6.22 5.14 94.46
CA GLU A 40 5.27 5.44 93.40
C GLU A 40 5.96 5.97 92.14
N LEU A 41 6.91 6.90 92.28
CA LEU A 41 7.68 7.43 91.16
C LEU A 41 8.53 6.35 90.48
N ARG A 42 9.18 5.47 91.26
CA ARG A 42 9.92 4.33 90.69
C ARG A 42 9.01 3.34 90.00
N ASN A 43 7.83 3.06 90.57
CA ASN A 43 6.85 2.16 89.98
C ASN A 43 6.28 2.73 88.67
N SER A 44 5.85 4.00 88.69
CA SER A 44 5.43 4.74 87.50
C SER A 44 6.52 4.79 86.43
N GLY A 45 7.76 5.09 86.82
CA GLY A 45 8.92 5.06 85.91
C GLY A 45 9.20 3.67 85.33
N ARG A 46 8.99 2.58 86.08
CA ARG A 46 9.09 1.20 85.56
C ARG A 46 8.00 0.91 84.53
N ILE A 47 6.76 1.30 84.82
CA ILE A 47 5.62 1.14 83.91
C ILE A 47 5.90 1.90 82.62
N ILE A 48 6.22 3.20 82.69
CA ILE A 48 6.51 4.03 81.52
C ILE A 48 7.65 3.46 80.69
N ARG A 49 8.77 3.03 81.28
CA ARG A 49 9.87 2.42 80.53
C ARG A 49 9.46 1.12 79.83
N SER A 50 8.67 0.29 80.49
CA SER A 50 8.20 -0.97 79.90
C SER A 50 7.23 -0.71 78.75
N GLU A 51 6.23 0.15 78.96
CA GLU A 51 5.24 0.52 77.96
C GLU A 51 5.88 1.21 76.75
N THR A 52 6.78 2.18 76.98
CA THR A 52 7.47 2.88 75.90
C THR A 52 8.37 1.93 75.11
N ARG A 53 9.11 1.03 75.77
CA ARG A 53 9.93 0.02 75.07
C ARG A 53 9.07 -0.84 74.15
N VAL A 54 8.00 -1.44 74.68
CA VAL A 54 7.11 -2.32 73.90
C VAL A 54 6.47 -1.54 72.75
N LYS A 55 5.96 -0.34 73.02
CA LYS A 55 5.32 0.50 72.01
C LYS A 55 6.28 0.93 70.90
N THR A 56 7.52 1.27 71.24
CA THR A 56 8.56 1.61 70.26
C THR A 56 8.93 0.40 69.40
N GLU A 57 9.24 -0.74 70.02
CA GLU A 57 9.60 -1.98 69.30
C GLU A 57 8.46 -2.41 68.35
N TRP A 58 7.22 -2.40 68.84
CA TRP A 58 6.04 -2.77 68.05
C TRP A 58 5.77 -1.80 66.90
N ASN A 59 5.85 -0.49 67.14
CA ASN A 59 5.66 0.51 66.07
C ASN A 59 6.75 0.43 65.01
N THR A 60 8.01 0.25 65.41
CA THR A 60 9.13 0.06 64.48
C THR A 60 8.91 -1.20 63.65
N TYR A 61 8.58 -2.33 64.28
CA TYR A 61 8.28 -3.57 63.57
C TYR A 61 7.14 -3.40 62.56
N MET A 62 6.01 -2.83 62.99
CA MET A 62 4.85 -2.61 62.11
C MET A 62 5.15 -1.69 60.94
N ASN A 63 5.95 -0.64 61.14
CA ASN A 63 6.34 0.25 60.04
C ASN A 63 7.35 -0.40 59.09
N ASN A 64 8.26 -1.24 59.59
CA ASN A 64 9.15 -2.03 58.75
C ASN A 64 8.36 -3.01 57.86
N VAL A 65 7.33 -3.65 58.41
CA VAL A 65 6.41 -4.50 57.62
C VAL A 65 5.72 -3.68 56.52
N ARG A 66 5.17 -2.49 56.85
CA ARG A 66 4.53 -1.61 55.85
C ARG A 66 5.49 -1.15 54.75
N LEU A 67 6.75 -0.86 55.08
CA LEU A 67 7.79 -0.52 54.09
C LEU A 67 8.09 -1.73 53.19
N ALA A 68 8.23 -2.93 53.76
CA ALA A 68 8.45 -4.16 52.99
C ALA A 68 7.27 -4.48 52.05
N ASP A 69 6.03 -4.30 52.52
CA ASP A 69 4.83 -4.45 51.70
C ASP A 69 4.82 -3.44 50.54
N ARG A 70 5.19 -2.18 50.81
CA ARG A 70 5.26 -1.14 49.78
C ARG A 70 6.33 -1.42 48.73
N ILE A 71 7.52 -1.88 49.12
CA ILE A 71 8.58 -2.32 48.20
C ILE A 71 8.07 -3.46 47.30
N THR A 72 7.35 -4.42 47.88
CA THR A 72 6.79 -5.55 47.15
C THR A 72 5.73 -5.09 46.14
N GLU A 73 4.86 -4.16 46.53
CA GLU A 73 3.86 -3.58 45.64
C GLU A 73 4.48 -2.81 44.47
N LEU A 74 5.46 -1.95 44.75
CA LEU A 74 6.19 -1.21 43.73
C LEU A 74 6.89 -2.16 42.74
N SER A 75 7.51 -3.23 43.25
CA SER A 75 8.21 -4.22 42.43
C SER A 75 7.25 -4.94 41.48
N LYS A 76 6.07 -5.36 41.97
CA LYS A 76 5.03 -5.99 41.12
C LYS A 76 4.56 -5.09 39.99
N TRP A 77 4.35 -3.79 40.27
CA TRP A 77 4.00 -2.83 39.23
C TRP A 77 5.15 -2.57 38.27
N GLY A 78 6.39 -2.50 38.76
CA GLY A 78 7.60 -2.40 37.94
C GLY A 78 7.72 -3.56 36.95
N GLU A 79 7.64 -4.80 37.43
CA GLU A 79 7.68 -6.01 36.59
C GLU A 79 6.57 -6.01 35.53
N LEU A 80 5.36 -5.58 35.89
CA LEU A 80 4.24 -5.46 34.95
C LEU A 80 4.54 -4.43 33.84
N PHE A 81 5.08 -3.27 34.21
CA PHE A 81 5.41 -2.22 33.24
C PHE A 81 6.62 -2.59 32.37
N GLU A 82 7.63 -3.27 32.90
CA GLU A 82 8.73 -3.82 32.11
C GLU A 82 8.24 -4.84 31.08
N HIS A 83 7.28 -5.70 31.46
CA HIS A 83 6.66 -6.63 30.52
C HIS A 83 5.86 -5.91 29.41
N LEU A 84 5.06 -4.91 29.77
CA LEU A 84 4.33 -4.09 28.79
C LEU A 84 5.28 -3.33 27.86
N LEU A 85 6.35 -2.76 28.39
CA LEU A 85 7.37 -2.09 27.61
C LEU A 85 8.02 -3.03 26.60
N THR A 86 8.36 -4.25 27.03
CA THR A 86 8.96 -5.26 26.14
C THR A 86 8.03 -5.60 24.98
N ARG A 87 6.73 -5.80 25.25
CA ARG A 87 5.71 -6.02 24.21
C ARG A 87 5.58 -4.82 23.28
N LEU A 88 5.56 -3.60 23.83
CA LEU A 88 5.45 -2.36 23.06
C LEU A 88 6.67 -2.17 22.13
N LEU A 89 7.88 -2.44 22.61
CA LEU A 89 9.10 -2.38 21.81
C LEU A 89 9.07 -3.38 20.65
N SER A 90 8.62 -4.61 20.91
CA SER A 90 8.44 -5.62 19.85
C SER A 90 7.45 -5.15 18.79
N GLU A 91 6.30 -4.63 19.21
CA GLU A 91 5.26 -4.14 18.29
C GLU A 91 5.72 -2.91 17.49
N ILE A 92 6.46 -1.98 18.11
CA ILE A 92 7.10 -0.84 17.42
C ILE A 92 8.04 -1.33 16.33
N HIS A 93 8.87 -2.35 16.61
CA HIS A 93 9.79 -2.89 15.62
C HIS A 93 9.05 -3.52 14.44
N LEU A 94 8.04 -4.35 14.72
CA LEU A 94 7.23 -4.99 13.68
C LEU A 94 6.46 -3.98 12.83
N LEU A 95 5.95 -2.90 13.42
CA LEU A 95 5.31 -1.82 12.65
C LEU A 95 6.31 -1.05 11.78
N LYS A 96 7.55 -0.81 12.27
CA LYS A 96 8.62 -0.20 11.45
C LYS A 96 8.96 -1.08 10.24
N ASP A 97 9.02 -2.39 10.45
CA ASP A 97 9.30 -3.35 9.38
C ASP A 97 8.17 -3.39 8.34
N GLU A 98 6.90 -3.43 8.79
CA GLU A 98 5.74 -3.38 7.88
C GLU A 98 5.68 -2.05 7.11
N LYS A 99 5.96 -0.92 7.77
CA LYS A 99 6.08 0.37 7.08
C LYS A 99 7.13 0.32 5.98
N ALA A 100 8.33 -0.19 6.28
CA ALA A 100 9.41 -0.31 5.29
C ALA A 100 9.08 -1.32 4.17
N ASN A 101 8.33 -2.39 4.48
CA ASN A 101 7.81 -3.33 3.48
C ASN A 101 6.87 -2.63 2.51
N THR A 102 5.92 -1.83 3.02
CA THR A 102 4.98 -1.08 2.19
C THR A 102 5.66 0.01 1.35
N GLU A 103 6.65 0.72 1.90
CA GLU A 103 7.45 1.70 1.14
C GLU A 103 8.18 1.03 -0.03
N ARG A 104 8.82 -0.12 0.21
CA ARG A 104 9.45 -0.90 -0.87
C ARG A 104 8.43 -1.33 -1.93
N GLU A 105 7.23 -1.71 -1.51
CA GLU A 105 6.19 -2.11 -2.45
C GLU A 105 5.71 -0.94 -3.32
N ILE A 106 5.51 0.24 -2.73
CA ILE A 106 5.20 1.48 -3.45
C ILE A 106 6.26 1.75 -4.53
N ASP A 107 7.55 1.56 -4.21
CA ASP A 107 8.63 1.73 -5.19
C ASP A 107 8.54 0.73 -6.35
N THR A 108 8.16 -0.51 -6.05
CA THR A 108 7.97 -1.54 -7.10
C THR A 108 6.82 -1.22 -8.05
N LEU A 109 5.80 -0.47 -7.61
CA LEU A 109 4.66 -0.07 -8.45
C LEU A 109 5.02 0.92 -9.57
N ASN A 110 6.18 1.59 -9.48
CA ASN A 110 6.62 2.50 -10.55
C ASN A 110 6.84 1.78 -11.89
N TYR A 111 7.30 0.53 -11.85
CA TYR A 111 7.55 -0.26 -13.05
C TYR A 111 6.26 -0.64 -13.81
N PRO A 112 5.23 -1.27 -13.20
CA PRO A 112 3.98 -1.55 -13.89
C PRO A 112 3.25 -0.27 -14.34
N LEU A 113 3.37 0.85 -13.61
CA LEU A 113 2.87 2.16 -14.08
C LEU A 113 3.51 2.56 -15.40
N GLN A 114 4.85 2.50 -15.46
CA GLN A 114 5.61 2.85 -16.66
C GLN A 114 5.24 1.95 -17.85
N VAL A 115 5.25 0.63 -17.66
CA VAL A 115 4.90 -0.33 -18.73
C VAL A 115 3.49 -0.10 -19.26
N THR A 116 2.53 0.15 -18.36
CA THR A 116 1.13 0.41 -18.75
C THR A 116 1.00 1.72 -19.53
N ALA A 117 1.65 2.79 -19.06
CA ALA A 117 1.67 4.08 -19.74
C ALA A 117 2.34 4.00 -21.13
N GLU A 118 3.44 3.26 -21.24
CA GLU A 118 4.12 3.02 -22.52
C GLU A 118 3.22 2.23 -23.49
N CYS A 119 2.52 1.20 -23.02
CA CYS A 119 1.55 0.47 -23.83
C CYS A 119 0.42 1.37 -24.36
N ILE A 120 -0.08 2.29 -23.53
CA ILE A 120 -1.10 3.26 -23.95
C ILE A 120 -0.52 4.18 -25.03
N SER A 121 0.67 4.74 -24.81
CA SER A 121 1.33 5.64 -25.77
C SER A 121 1.64 4.95 -27.11
N MET A 122 2.13 3.71 -27.09
CA MET A 122 2.36 2.94 -28.30
C MET A 122 1.07 2.70 -29.09
N ARG A 123 -0.02 2.38 -28.39
CA ARG A 123 -1.33 2.17 -29.03
C ARG A 123 -1.95 3.44 -29.59
N ASP A 124 -1.63 4.60 -29.02
CA ASP A 124 -2.03 5.90 -29.56
C ASP A 124 -1.34 6.21 -30.90
N CYS A 125 -0.23 5.54 -31.21
CA CYS A 125 0.48 5.66 -32.49
C CYS A 125 -0.14 4.82 -33.63
N ARG A 126 -1.27 4.13 -33.39
CA ARG A 126 -1.96 3.38 -34.45
C ARG A 126 -2.54 4.30 -35.52
N ARG A 127 -2.76 3.73 -36.71
CA ARG A 127 -3.09 4.49 -37.91
C ARG A 127 -4.47 4.15 -38.44
N GLY A 128 -5.04 5.09 -39.19
CA GLY A 128 -6.28 4.89 -39.95
C GLY A 128 -7.42 4.34 -39.10
N THR A 129 -8.04 3.26 -39.57
CA THR A 129 -9.19 2.64 -38.90
C THR A 129 -8.82 1.80 -37.67
N GLU A 130 -7.52 1.66 -37.37
CA GLU A 130 -7.04 0.85 -36.24
C GLU A 130 -6.94 1.64 -34.93
N LEU A 131 -6.94 2.98 -35.02
CA LEU A 131 -7.03 3.87 -33.87
C LEU A 131 -8.48 3.95 -33.39
N THR A 132 -8.85 3.03 -32.51
CA THR A 132 -10.21 2.87 -31.98
C THR A 132 -10.21 2.78 -30.47
N TYR A 133 -11.26 3.31 -29.83
CA TYR A 133 -11.57 3.01 -28.44
C TYR A 133 -12.09 1.58 -28.32
N ASP A 134 -11.19 0.64 -28.09
CA ASP A 134 -11.51 -0.77 -27.95
C ASP A 134 -11.39 -1.24 -26.48
N GLU A 135 -11.75 -2.49 -26.24
CA GLU A 135 -11.69 -3.12 -24.92
C GLU A 135 -10.28 -3.07 -24.32
N ALA A 136 -9.24 -3.29 -25.13
CA ALA A 136 -7.87 -3.31 -24.64
C ALA A 136 -7.35 -1.90 -24.27
N ASP A 137 -7.77 -0.84 -24.99
CA ASP A 137 -7.53 0.54 -24.57
C ASP A 137 -8.21 0.86 -23.23
N THR A 138 -9.45 0.39 -23.07
CA THR A 138 -10.22 0.60 -21.84
C THR A 138 -9.58 -0.13 -20.66
N GLU A 139 -9.17 -1.38 -20.82
CA GLU A 139 -8.54 -2.16 -19.75
C GLU A 139 -7.13 -1.65 -19.39
N LEU A 140 -6.34 -1.17 -20.36
CA LEU A 140 -5.05 -0.51 -20.06
C LEU A 140 -5.23 0.76 -19.22
N LYS A 141 -6.22 1.60 -19.54
CA LYS A 141 -6.51 2.82 -18.76
C LYS A 141 -7.04 2.49 -17.36
N LYS A 142 -7.88 1.45 -17.23
CA LYS A 142 -8.31 0.94 -15.92
C LYS A 142 -7.15 0.42 -15.10
N GLU A 143 -6.23 -0.34 -15.72
CA GLU A 143 -5.02 -0.83 -15.06
C GLU A 143 -4.15 0.33 -14.53
N LEU A 144 -3.91 1.36 -15.35
CA LEU A 144 -3.18 2.55 -14.92
C LEU A 144 -3.85 3.20 -13.70
N CYS A 145 -5.16 3.42 -13.76
CA CYS A 145 -5.93 4.02 -12.67
C CYS A 145 -5.90 3.17 -11.39
N ILE A 146 -6.03 1.84 -11.50
CA ILE A 146 -5.96 0.93 -10.35
C ILE A 146 -4.57 1.00 -9.69
N ILE A 147 -3.49 0.97 -10.47
CA ILE A 147 -2.14 1.03 -9.91
C ILE A 147 -1.88 2.39 -9.23
N GLU A 148 -2.33 3.51 -9.82
CA GLU A 148 -2.22 4.84 -9.22
C GLU A 148 -3.02 4.96 -7.91
N ASN A 149 -4.24 4.43 -7.89
CA ASN A 149 -5.09 4.43 -6.70
C ASN A 149 -4.47 3.59 -5.58
N VAL A 150 -3.94 2.40 -5.92
CA VAL A 150 -3.22 1.54 -4.96
C VAL A 150 -1.99 2.27 -4.42
N LYS A 151 -1.19 2.90 -5.28
CA LYS A 151 0.00 3.64 -4.87
C LYS A 151 -0.34 4.77 -3.91
N THR A 152 -1.37 5.55 -4.20
CA THR A 152 -1.86 6.64 -3.33
C THR A 152 -2.34 6.08 -1.99
N PHE A 153 -3.17 5.04 -2.03
CA PHE A 153 -3.71 4.40 -0.84
C PHE A 153 -2.62 3.83 0.09
N LEU A 154 -1.60 3.15 -0.47
CA LEU A 154 -0.47 2.65 0.31
C LEU A 154 0.37 3.78 0.89
N THR A 155 0.52 4.90 0.17
CA THR A 155 1.23 6.10 0.65
C THR A 155 0.53 6.69 1.87
N ASP A 156 -0.80 6.82 1.83
CA ASP A 156 -1.59 7.29 2.98
C ASP A 156 -1.44 6.36 4.19
N LYS A 157 -1.34 5.04 3.96
CA LYS A 157 -1.11 4.06 5.04
C LYS A 157 0.29 4.14 5.63
N VAL A 158 1.32 4.39 4.82
CA VAL A 158 2.68 4.65 5.31
C VAL A 158 2.71 5.89 6.20
N GLN A 159 2.00 6.96 5.81
CA GLN A 159 1.88 8.17 6.61
C GLN A 159 1.15 7.90 7.94
N ALA A 160 0.00 7.22 7.91
CA ALA A 160 -0.72 6.82 9.13
C ALA A 160 0.14 5.93 10.05
N SER A 161 0.98 5.06 9.48
CA SER A 161 1.91 4.22 10.25
C SER A 161 2.98 5.05 10.95
N TRP A 162 3.49 6.09 10.29
CA TRP A 162 4.44 7.03 10.89
C TRP A 162 3.83 7.79 12.07
N GLU A 163 2.58 8.26 11.94
CA GLU A 163 1.85 8.90 13.03
C GLU A 163 1.63 7.95 14.20
N LYS A 164 1.24 6.69 13.91
CA LYS A 164 1.04 5.65 14.92
C LYS A 164 2.35 5.35 15.67
N LEU A 165 3.48 5.30 14.96
CA LEU A 165 4.81 5.13 15.59
C LEU A 165 5.13 6.26 16.57
N ASN A 166 4.82 7.51 16.24
CA ASN A 166 5.04 8.63 17.15
C ASN A 166 4.22 8.49 18.44
N CYS A 167 2.94 8.12 18.34
CA CYS A 167 2.09 7.85 19.50
C CYS A 167 2.66 6.73 20.40
N LEU A 168 3.18 5.66 19.79
CA LEU A 168 3.79 4.55 20.53
C LEU A 168 5.08 4.97 21.25
N GLU A 169 5.88 5.86 20.65
CA GLU A 169 7.08 6.43 21.29
C GLU A 169 6.72 7.27 22.53
N GLU A 170 5.60 8.01 22.50
CA GLU A 170 5.11 8.73 23.68
C GLU A 170 4.70 7.80 24.82
N VAL A 171 3.97 6.73 24.52
CA VAL A 171 3.58 5.73 25.53
C VAL A 171 4.80 5.00 26.08
N LYS A 172 5.76 4.64 25.21
CA LYS A 172 7.05 4.08 25.60
C LYS A 172 7.79 4.98 26.59
N PHE A 173 7.83 6.30 26.32
CA PHE A 173 8.45 7.26 27.22
C PHE A 173 7.76 7.31 28.59
N LYS A 174 6.43 7.37 28.61
CA LYS A 174 5.65 7.39 29.86
C LYS A 174 5.88 6.15 30.72
N ILE A 175 5.90 4.97 30.10
CA ILE A 175 6.16 3.70 30.80
C ILE A 175 7.59 3.65 31.34
N ASN A 176 8.59 4.06 30.55
CA ASN A 176 9.98 4.10 31.00
C ASN A 176 10.17 5.03 32.20
N LEU A 177 9.62 6.23 32.15
CA LEU A 177 9.71 7.19 33.25
C LEU A 177 9.10 6.62 34.53
N ASP A 178 7.94 5.97 34.42
CA ASP A 178 7.26 5.38 35.57
C ASP A 178 8.01 4.18 36.16
N ILE A 179 8.69 3.37 35.33
CA ILE A 179 9.61 2.32 35.77
C ILE A 179 10.81 2.92 36.52
N GLU A 180 11.42 3.98 35.99
CA GLU A 180 12.54 4.68 36.64
C GLU A 180 12.13 5.25 38.01
N ASP A 181 10.99 5.92 38.09
CA ASP A 181 10.42 6.46 39.34
C ASP A 181 10.17 5.34 40.37
N LYS A 182 9.66 4.18 39.93
CA LYS A 182 9.44 3.02 40.80
C LYS A 182 10.75 2.41 41.29
N ASN A 183 11.75 2.30 40.43
CA ASN A 183 13.08 1.79 40.79
C ASN A 183 13.76 2.70 41.83
N GLU A 184 13.65 4.02 41.65
CA GLU A 184 14.15 5.00 42.61
C GLU A 184 13.40 4.92 43.95
N ALA A 185 12.07 4.82 43.92
CA ALA A 185 11.26 4.65 45.14
C ALA A 185 11.61 3.36 45.90
N ILE A 186 11.77 2.24 45.18
CA ILE A 186 12.21 0.96 45.75
C ILE A 186 13.59 1.09 46.40
N ARG A 187 14.52 1.79 45.75
CA ARG A 187 15.87 2.03 46.30
C ARG A 187 15.80 2.81 47.62
N ILE A 188 15.06 3.92 47.63
CA ILE A 188 14.87 4.74 48.82
C ILE A 188 14.25 3.93 49.95
N ASP A 189 13.16 3.21 49.68
CA ASP A 189 12.43 2.46 50.70
C ASP A 189 13.26 1.29 51.26
N LYS A 190 14.05 0.61 50.42
CA LYS A 190 15.00 -0.42 50.86
C LYS A 190 16.04 0.14 51.82
N GLU A 191 16.66 1.28 51.48
CA GLU A 191 17.58 1.95 52.40
C GLU A 191 16.91 2.33 53.73
N LYS A 192 15.64 2.75 53.71
CA LYS A 192 14.94 3.13 54.94
C LYS A 192 14.53 1.92 55.78
N LEU A 193 14.24 0.79 55.14
CA LEU A 193 13.97 -0.47 55.82
C LEU A 193 15.22 -1.02 56.53
N GLU A 194 16.40 -0.79 55.96
CA GLU A 194 17.69 -1.20 56.55
C GLU A 194 18.18 -0.30 57.69
N LEU A 195 17.64 0.92 57.83
CA LEU A 195 18.02 1.84 58.90
C LEU A 195 17.55 1.33 60.27
N ASP A 196 18.48 1.31 61.22
CA ASP A 196 18.20 1.05 62.62
C ASP A 196 18.62 2.21 63.54
N ARG A 197 18.28 2.09 64.83
CA ARG A 197 18.61 3.09 65.85
C ARG A 197 20.10 3.21 66.17
N THR A 198 20.94 2.32 65.65
CA THR A 198 22.39 2.26 65.88
C THR A 198 23.20 2.78 64.70
N CYS A 199 22.55 3.02 63.56
CA CYS A 199 23.14 3.61 62.37
C CYS A 199 23.73 5.01 62.64
N ALA A 200 24.94 5.26 62.13
CA ALA A 200 25.64 6.53 62.34
C ALA A 200 24.96 7.75 61.66
N ASN A 201 24.16 7.53 60.62
CA ASN A 201 23.53 8.58 59.81
C ASN A 201 22.11 8.98 60.25
N ILE A 202 21.74 8.72 61.51
CA ILE A 202 20.45 9.17 62.07
C ILE A 202 20.61 10.54 62.75
N SER A 203 19.64 11.44 62.57
CA SER A 203 19.66 12.78 63.16
C SER A 203 18.24 13.31 63.37
N TYR A 204 18.08 14.26 64.30
CA TYR A 204 16.85 15.04 64.38
C TYR A 204 16.64 15.83 63.08
N LYS A 205 15.40 15.85 62.58
CA LYS A 205 15.01 16.59 61.37
C LYS A 205 14.24 17.84 61.76
N PRO A 206 14.61 19.03 61.26
CA PRO A 206 13.98 20.30 61.66
C PRO A 206 12.47 20.36 61.45
N ASN A 207 11.98 19.68 60.40
CA ASN A 207 10.58 19.69 59.99
C ASN A 207 10.08 18.26 59.68
N ALA A 208 10.26 17.33 60.64
CA ALA A 208 9.96 15.91 60.44
C ALA A 208 8.49 15.59 60.04
N LEU A 209 7.54 16.46 60.40
CA LEU A 209 6.11 16.28 60.14
C LEU A 209 5.59 17.15 58.98
N LYS A 210 6.48 17.81 58.24
CA LYS A 210 6.09 18.67 57.12
C LYS A 210 5.54 17.82 55.98
N LYS A 211 4.24 17.97 55.70
CA LYS A 211 3.63 17.50 54.47
C LYS A 211 4.10 18.34 53.29
N LEU A 212 4.54 17.69 52.23
CA LEU A 212 4.85 18.35 50.96
C LEU A 212 3.54 18.76 50.28
N LYS A 213 3.53 19.93 49.63
CA LYS A 213 2.33 20.46 48.95
C LYS A 213 1.86 19.58 47.78
N ASN A 214 2.73 18.74 47.24
CA ASN A 214 2.48 17.91 46.07
C ASN A 214 2.40 16.41 46.43
N GLU A 215 2.17 16.06 47.69
CA GLU A 215 1.92 14.67 48.09
C GLU A 215 0.61 14.19 47.44
N ILE A 216 0.71 13.10 46.66
CA ILE A 216 -0.44 12.42 46.08
C ILE A 216 -0.99 11.37 47.05
N SER A 217 -2.30 11.11 47.00
CA SER A 217 -2.89 10.03 47.80
C SER A 217 -2.55 8.66 47.22
N TYR A 218 -2.68 7.62 48.03
CA TYR A 218 -2.48 6.25 47.58
C TYR A 218 -3.50 5.87 46.50
N GLU A 219 -4.75 6.33 46.65
CA GLU A 219 -5.83 6.12 45.68
C GLU A 219 -5.48 6.75 44.32
N SER A 220 -4.92 7.96 44.31
CA SER A 220 -4.46 8.59 43.07
C SER A 220 -3.25 7.87 42.46
N TRP A 221 -2.35 7.32 43.27
CA TRP A 221 -1.21 6.55 42.77
C TRP A 221 -1.64 5.22 42.11
N ILE A 222 -2.57 4.49 42.72
CA ILE A 222 -3.08 3.24 42.15
C ILE A 222 -3.92 3.51 40.90
N GLU A 223 -4.68 4.60 40.87
CA GLU A 223 -5.41 5.06 39.70
C GLU A 223 -4.46 5.39 38.54
N HIS A 224 -3.37 6.14 38.79
CA HIS A 224 -2.33 6.41 37.80
C HIS A 224 -1.73 5.13 37.21
N CYS A 225 -1.37 4.16 38.07
CA CYS A 225 -0.79 2.89 37.60
C CYS A 225 -1.79 2.10 36.73
N ASN A 226 -3.06 2.03 37.12
CA ASN A 226 -4.10 1.39 36.34
C ASN A 226 -4.35 2.10 35.01
N ASN A 227 -4.41 3.44 35.01
CA ASN A 227 -4.62 4.23 33.80
C ASN A 227 -3.46 4.06 32.80
N LEU A 228 -2.21 4.05 33.29
CA LEU A 228 -1.04 3.81 32.45
C LEU A 228 -1.04 2.40 31.86
N LYS A 229 -1.43 1.39 32.65
CA LYS A 229 -1.63 0.02 32.16
C LYS A 229 -2.69 -0.05 31.06
N ILE A 230 -3.86 0.55 31.30
CA ILE A 230 -4.98 0.57 30.32
C ILE A 230 -4.55 1.29 29.04
N LEU A 231 -3.87 2.42 29.15
CA LEU A 231 -3.31 3.14 28.01
C LEU A 231 -2.39 2.23 27.18
N ALA A 232 -1.44 1.54 27.83
CA ALA A 232 -0.50 0.66 27.16
C ALA A 232 -1.19 -0.55 26.51
N ASP A 233 -2.12 -1.20 27.21
CA ASP A 233 -2.87 -2.35 26.69
C ASP A 233 -3.75 -1.95 25.48
N ASN A 234 -4.41 -0.80 25.54
CA ASN A 234 -5.22 -0.28 24.44
C ASN A 234 -4.36 0.05 23.22
N GLU A 235 -3.22 0.73 23.40
CA GLU A 235 -2.32 1.06 22.30
C GLU A 235 -1.68 -0.20 21.68
N LEU A 236 -1.36 -1.21 22.50
CA LEU A 236 -0.89 -2.51 22.02
C LEU A 236 -1.95 -3.23 21.17
N SER A 237 -3.21 -3.22 21.60
CA SER A 237 -4.30 -3.82 20.83
C SER A 237 -4.54 -3.05 19.51
N ASP A 238 -4.50 -1.73 19.55
CA ASP A 238 -4.73 -0.89 18.38
C ASP A 238 -3.61 -1.07 17.34
N VAL A 239 -2.33 -1.01 17.75
CA VAL A 239 -1.19 -1.21 16.85
C VAL A 239 -1.20 -2.60 16.21
N TYR A 240 -1.56 -3.63 16.98
CA TYR A 240 -1.66 -4.99 16.46
C TYR A 240 -2.68 -5.07 15.32
N SER A 241 -3.89 -4.54 15.56
CA SER A 241 -4.96 -4.53 14.55
C SER A 241 -4.62 -3.65 13.33
N PHE A 242 -3.92 -2.53 13.56
CA PHE A 242 -3.46 -1.64 12.51
C PHE A 242 -2.42 -2.32 11.61
N ARG A 243 -1.43 -3.00 12.20
CA ARG A 243 -0.39 -3.73 11.48
C ARG A 243 -0.97 -4.89 10.66
N GLU A 244 -1.85 -5.70 11.26
CA GLU A 244 -2.54 -6.77 10.52
C GLU A 244 -3.38 -6.20 9.36
N GLY A 245 -4.11 -5.12 9.61
CA GLY A 245 -4.88 -4.43 8.57
C GLY A 245 -4.00 -3.93 7.43
N MET A 246 -2.81 -3.40 7.73
CA MET A 246 -1.84 -2.93 6.74
C MET A 246 -1.31 -4.08 5.87
N GLN A 247 -0.98 -5.22 6.49
CA GLN A 247 -0.54 -6.42 5.77
C GLN A 247 -1.63 -6.96 4.85
N VAL A 248 -2.86 -7.14 5.35
CA VAL A 248 -4.00 -7.62 4.55
C VAL A 248 -4.29 -6.70 3.37
N MET A 249 -4.22 -5.39 3.59
CA MET A 249 -4.44 -4.41 2.54
C MET A 249 -3.36 -4.44 1.44
N ARG A 250 -2.11 -4.68 1.83
CA ARG A 250 -0.98 -4.86 0.90
C ARG A 250 -1.18 -6.10 0.03
N ASP A 251 -1.56 -7.22 0.64
CA ASP A 251 -1.86 -8.46 -0.09
C ASP A 251 -3.06 -8.28 -1.04
N ARG A 252 -4.10 -7.58 -0.60
CA ARG A 252 -5.27 -7.25 -1.43
C ARG A 252 -4.88 -6.36 -2.62
N ALA A 253 -4.11 -5.32 -2.40
CA ALA A 253 -3.61 -4.43 -3.44
C ALA A 253 -2.83 -5.19 -4.52
N ASN A 254 -1.93 -6.10 -4.11
CA ASN A 254 -1.21 -6.96 -5.04
C ASN A 254 -2.13 -7.87 -5.87
N ASN A 255 -3.16 -8.44 -5.24
CA ASN A 255 -4.11 -9.29 -5.92
C ASN A 255 -4.97 -8.50 -6.91
N ASP A 256 -5.42 -7.30 -6.54
CA ASP A 256 -6.22 -6.43 -7.41
C ASP A 256 -5.41 -6.00 -8.65
N ILE A 257 -4.12 -5.65 -8.49
CA ILE A 257 -3.24 -5.34 -9.61
C ILE A 257 -3.03 -6.55 -10.52
N LYS A 258 -2.73 -7.73 -9.97
CA LYS A 258 -2.53 -8.95 -10.76
C LYS A 258 -3.79 -9.35 -11.53
N ALA A 259 -4.95 -9.28 -10.87
CA ALA A 259 -6.22 -9.59 -11.50
C ALA A 259 -6.50 -8.64 -12.67
N GLN A 260 -6.26 -7.34 -12.50
CA GLN A 260 -6.42 -6.37 -13.58
C GLN A 260 -5.41 -6.59 -14.71
N GLN A 261 -4.15 -6.91 -14.40
CA GLN A 261 -3.13 -7.23 -15.40
C GLN A 261 -3.54 -8.42 -16.29
N ASP A 262 -4.12 -9.46 -15.70
CA ASP A 262 -4.62 -10.62 -16.43
C ASP A 262 -5.81 -10.29 -17.35
N VAL A 263 -6.72 -9.42 -16.89
CA VAL A 263 -7.84 -8.92 -17.70
C VAL A 263 -7.32 -8.11 -18.90
N THR A 264 -6.39 -7.20 -18.68
CA THR A 264 -5.78 -6.39 -19.73
C THR A 264 -5.01 -7.26 -20.74
N ASP A 265 -4.24 -8.25 -20.28
CA ASP A 265 -3.53 -9.19 -21.14
C ASP A 265 -4.48 -10.00 -22.01
N PHE A 266 -5.60 -10.45 -21.43
CA PHE A 266 -6.63 -11.15 -22.18
C PHE A 266 -7.26 -10.25 -23.24
N ALA A 267 -7.59 -9.00 -22.90
CA ALA A 267 -8.15 -8.02 -23.84
C ALA A 267 -7.18 -7.76 -25.00
N LEU A 268 -5.88 -7.60 -24.73
CA LEU A 268 -4.83 -7.45 -25.77
C LEU A 268 -4.74 -8.68 -26.67
N ARG A 269 -4.68 -9.90 -26.12
CA ARG A 269 -4.67 -11.15 -26.91
C ARG A 269 -5.90 -11.29 -27.80
N LYS A 270 -7.07 -10.94 -27.26
CA LYS A 270 -8.34 -10.93 -28.00
C LYS A 270 -8.29 -9.93 -29.15
N ARG A 271 -7.76 -8.72 -28.93
CA ARG A 271 -7.60 -7.70 -29.98
C ARG A 271 -6.64 -8.15 -31.07
N ILE A 272 -5.49 -8.71 -30.70
CA ILE A 272 -4.51 -9.31 -31.65
C ILE A 272 -5.19 -10.32 -32.55
N TYR A 273 -5.95 -11.26 -31.97
CA TYR A 273 -6.67 -12.27 -32.76
C TYR A 273 -7.68 -11.65 -33.73
N GLN A 274 -8.43 -10.63 -33.29
CA GLN A 274 -9.39 -9.93 -34.15
C GLN A 274 -8.70 -9.20 -35.32
N THR A 275 -7.62 -8.46 -35.04
CA THR A 275 -6.85 -7.75 -36.07
C THR A 275 -6.21 -8.74 -37.05
N GLN A 276 -5.65 -9.83 -36.55
CA GLN A 276 -5.04 -10.89 -37.34
C GLN A 276 -6.06 -11.59 -38.25
N LYS A 277 -7.28 -11.86 -37.75
CA LYS A 277 -8.38 -12.41 -38.55
C LYS A 277 -8.80 -11.45 -39.66
N ALA A 278 -8.97 -10.17 -39.33
CA ALA A 278 -9.35 -9.15 -40.31
C ALA A 278 -8.26 -8.94 -41.39
N ARG A 279 -6.97 -9.02 -41.02
CA ARG A 279 -5.86 -8.96 -41.97
C ARG A 279 -5.88 -10.13 -42.95
N ASN A 280 -6.03 -11.35 -42.45
CA ASN A 280 -6.09 -12.55 -43.29
C ASN A 280 -7.27 -12.52 -44.28
N GLU A 281 -8.43 -12.02 -43.83
CA GLU A 281 -9.60 -11.83 -44.70
C GLU A 281 -9.30 -10.82 -45.82
N LEU A 282 -8.67 -9.69 -45.51
CA LEU A 282 -8.29 -8.69 -46.51
C LEU A 282 -7.21 -9.22 -47.48
N GLU A 283 -6.24 -9.99 -47.00
CA GLU A 283 -5.25 -10.66 -47.85
C GLU A 283 -5.93 -11.61 -48.85
N TRP A 284 -6.93 -12.37 -48.39
CA TRP A 284 -7.70 -13.27 -49.26
C TRP A 284 -8.55 -12.49 -50.28
N GLN A 285 -9.22 -11.41 -49.86
CA GLN A 285 -9.99 -10.55 -50.76
C GLN A 285 -9.10 -9.89 -51.81
N LYS A 286 -7.90 -9.43 -51.42
CA LYS A 286 -6.88 -8.90 -52.33
C LYS A 286 -6.50 -9.92 -53.41
N LEU A 287 -6.23 -11.16 -53.03
CA LEU A 287 -5.91 -12.24 -53.99
C LEU A 287 -7.06 -12.48 -54.98
N LYS A 288 -8.31 -12.48 -54.49
CA LYS A 288 -9.49 -12.64 -55.34
C LYS A 288 -9.66 -11.47 -56.31
N MET A 289 -9.45 -10.24 -55.84
CA MET A 289 -9.50 -9.04 -56.68
C MET A 289 -8.46 -9.08 -57.81
N HIS A 290 -7.21 -9.45 -57.50
CA HIS A 290 -6.18 -9.61 -58.53
C HIS A 290 -6.60 -10.63 -59.61
N LYS A 291 -7.16 -11.77 -59.21
CA LYS A 291 -7.64 -12.77 -60.17
C LYS A 291 -8.78 -12.25 -61.06
N GLU A 292 -9.73 -11.51 -60.49
CA GLU A 292 -10.80 -10.90 -61.28
C GLU A 292 -10.28 -9.79 -62.20
N MET A 293 -9.29 -9.02 -61.78
CA MET A 293 -8.62 -8.04 -62.66
C MET A 293 -7.92 -8.72 -63.84
N GLU A 294 -7.22 -9.84 -63.63
CA GLU A 294 -6.62 -10.62 -64.72
C GLU A 294 -7.67 -11.18 -65.69
N ASN A 295 -8.80 -11.68 -65.16
CA ASN A 295 -9.89 -12.17 -65.99
C ASN A 295 -10.51 -11.04 -66.83
N LEU A 296 -10.75 -9.88 -66.20
CA LEU A 296 -11.33 -8.73 -66.86
C LEU A 296 -10.39 -8.15 -67.93
N GLN A 297 -9.08 -8.14 -67.66
CA GLN A 297 -8.08 -7.76 -68.65
C GLN A 297 -8.12 -8.66 -69.89
N LYS A 298 -8.22 -9.99 -69.70
CA LYS A 298 -8.37 -10.95 -70.82
C LYS A 298 -9.67 -10.72 -71.58
N GLU A 299 -10.76 -10.40 -70.88
CA GLU A 299 -12.05 -10.12 -71.50
C GLU A 299 -12.05 -8.82 -72.30
N ILE A 300 -11.39 -7.77 -71.81
CA ILE A 300 -11.19 -6.52 -72.56
C ILE A 300 -10.48 -6.81 -73.89
N VAL A 301 -9.39 -7.60 -73.86
CA VAL A 301 -8.66 -7.97 -75.08
C VAL A 301 -9.54 -8.76 -76.06
N ARG A 302 -10.35 -9.71 -75.56
CA ARG A 302 -11.30 -10.46 -76.41
C ARG A 302 -12.37 -9.56 -77.02
N LEU A 303 -12.92 -8.62 -76.25
CA LEU A 303 -13.91 -7.67 -76.74
C LEU A 303 -13.30 -6.73 -77.80
N GLU A 304 -12.05 -6.29 -77.61
CA GLU A 304 -11.33 -5.47 -78.58
C GLU A 304 -11.03 -6.23 -79.88
N ASP A 305 -10.69 -7.52 -79.81
CA ASP A 305 -10.50 -8.39 -80.98
C ASP A 305 -11.82 -8.64 -81.74
N GLU A 306 -12.89 -8.96 -81.02
CA GLU A 306 -14.23 -9.12 -81.61
C GLU A 306 -14.74 -7.82 -82.23
N PHE A 307 -14.45 -6.67 -81.60
CA PHE A 307 -14.75 -5.35 -82.15
C PHE A 307 -14.02 -5.14 -83.48
N LEU A 308 -12.73 -5.44 -83.56
CA LEU A 308 -11.95 -5.35 -84.79
C LEU A 308 -12.52 -6.27 -85.89
N HIS A 309 -12.83 -7.52 -85.56
CA HIS A 309 -13.47 -8.46 -86.48
C HIS A 309 -14.80 -7.94 -87.02
N LYS A 310 -15.63 -7.29 -86.18
CA LYS A 310 -16.89 -6.69 -86.60
C LYS A 310 -16.69 -5.44 -87.45
N THR A 311 -15.70 -4.60 -87.14
CA THR A 311 -15.31 -3.47 -87.99
C THR A 311 -14.89 -3.95 -89.38
N ASP A 312 -14.13 -5.04 -89.50
CA ASP A 312 -13.74 -5.59 -90.81
C ASP A 312 -14.93 -6.21 -91.57
N ALA A 313 -15.88 -6.84 -90.86
CA ALA A 313 -17.14 -7.30 -91.46
C ALA A 313 -17.98 -6.13 -91.98
N ILE A 314 -18.07 -5.02 -91.23
CA ILE A 314 -18.76 -3.79 -91.66
C ILE A 314 -18.13 -3.24 -92.94
N LYS A 315 -16.80 -3.08 -92.97
CA LYS A 315 -16.08 -2.61 -94.18
C LYS A 315 -16.42 -3.48 -95.39
N CYS A 316 -16.40 -4.81 -95.24
CA CYS A 316 -16.74 -5.72 -96.33
C CYS A 316 -18.20 -5.55 -96.81
N ALA A 317 -19.15 -5.46 -95.89
CA ALA A 317 -20.58 -5.30 -96.22
C ALA A 317 -20.85 -3.95 -96.89
N GLU A 318 -20.24 -2.87 -96.39
CA GLU A 318 -20.34 -1.53 -96.98
C GLU A 318 -19.72 -1.46 -98.37
N THR A 319 -18.52 -2.02 -98.58
CA THR A 319 -17.89 -2.10 -99.91
C THR A 319 -18.74 -2.92 -100.88
N ARG A 320 -19.34 -4.04 -100.44
CA ARG A 320 -20.27 -4.82 -101.28
C ARG A 320 -21.50 -3.99 -101.67
N LEU A 321 -22.06 -3.23 -100.74
CA LEU A 321 -23.22 -2.38 -100.98
C LEU A 321 -22.90 -1.20 -101.91
N GLU A 322 -21.74 -0.57 -101.75
CA GLU A 322 -21.25 0.51 -102.63
C GLU A 322 -21.02 0.01 -104.05
N ASN A 323 -20.34 -1.14 -104.21
CA ASN A 323 -20.08 -1.71 -105.53
C ASN A 323 -21.36 -2.02 -106.31
N ARG A 324 -22.45 -2.39 -105.62
CA ARG A 324 -23.75 -2.62 -106.24
C ARG A 324 -24.44 -1.34 -106.75
N ASN A 325 -23.99 -0.15 -106.36
CA ASN A 325 -24.52 1.12 -106.87
C ASN A 325 -23.99 1.48 -108.26
N TYR A 326 -22.93 0.79 -108.75
CA TYR A 326 -22.40 1.01 -110.11
C TYR A 326 -23.14 0.19 -111.20
N ARG A 327 -24.19 -0.56 -110.83
CA ARG A 327 -25.01 -1.32 -111.80
C ARG A 327 -25.72 -0.35 -112.77
N PRO A 328 -25.65 -0.55 -114.10
CA PRO A 328 -26.21 0.38 -115.06
C PRO A 328 -27.72 0.15 -115.31
N GLY A 329 -28.46 1.25 -115.57
CA GLY A 329 -29.84 1.21 -116.08
C GLY A 329 -30.83 0.47 -115.16
N PHE A 330 -31.61 -0.45 -115.74
CA PHE A 330 -32.62 -1.22 -115.03
C PHE A 330 -32.06 -2.25 -114.04
N GLU A 331 -30.76 -2.59 -114.14
CA GLU A 331 -30.08 -3.48 -113.19
C GLU A 331 -29.76 -2.81 -111.85
N LEU A 332 -29.92 -1.47 -111.75
CA LEU A 332 -29.93 -0.73 -110.49
C LEU A 332 -31.26 -0.94 -109.73
N CYS A 333 -31.53 -2.21 -109.45
CA CYS A 333 -32.73 -2.69 -108.81
C CYS A 333 -32.49 -2.85 -107.29
N GLU A 334 -33.49 -2.47 -106.49
CA GLU A 334 -33.57 -2.80 -105.07
C GLU A 334 -34.11 -4.22 -104.90
N ASP A 335 -33.24 -5.18 -105.15
CA ASP A 335 -33.52 -6.60 -104.98
C ASP A 335 -33.32 -7.04 -103.52
N GLU A 336 -33.64 -8.31 -103.25
CA GLU A 336 -33.50 -8.91 -101.91
C GLU A 336 -32.05 -8.84 -101.41
N ALA A 337 -31.06 -8.98 -102.29
CA ALA A 337 -29.64 -8.88 -101.94
C ALA A 337 -29.25 -7.45 -101.52
N GLN A 338 -29.75 -6.41 -102.20
CA GLN A 338 -29.54 -5.01 -101.82
C GLN A 338 -30.14 -4.72 -100.44
N THR A 339 -31.36 -5.20 -100.20
CA THR A 339 -32.06 -5.04 -98.91
C THR A 339 -31.35 -5.82 -97.80
N GLY A 340 -30.89 -7.04 -98.09
CA GLY A 340 -30.12 -7.88 -97.16
C GLY A 340 -28.82 -7.23 -96.72
N LEU A 341 -28.01 -6.71 -97.65
CA LEU A 341 -26.76 -6.00 -97.34
C LEU A 341 -26.98 -4.73 -96.53
N ARG A 342 -28.05 -3.95 -96.82
CA ARG A 342 -28.42 -2.78 -96.00
C ARG A 342 -28.74 -3.18 -94.57
N ASN A 343 -29.53 -4.25 -94.38
CA ASN A 343 -29.88 -4.76 -93.06
C ASN A 343 -28.65 -5.31 -92.32
N GLU A 344 -27.75 -6.02 -93.02
CA GLU A 344 -26.50 -6.52 -92.46
C GLU A 344 -25.62 -5.38 -91.92
N VAL A 345 -25.42 -4.31 -92.69
CA VAL A 345 -24.66 -3.13 -92.24
C VAL A 345 -25.31 -2.49 -91.01
N LEU A 346 -26.64 -2.30 -91.01
CA LEU A 346 -27.35 -1.73 -89.86
C LEU A 346 -27.21 -2.59 -88.60
N GLN A 347 -27.31 -3.91 -88.73
CA GLN A 347 -27.14 -4.85 -87.62
C GLN A 347 -25.69 -4.87 -87.11
N LEU A 348 -24.71 -4.92 -88.00
CA LEU A 348 -23.29 -4.92 -87.62
C LEU A 348 -22.89 -3.61 -86.93
N ARG A 349 -23.35 -2.45 -87.41
CA ARG A 349 -23.13 -1.16 -86.72
C ARG A 349 -23.79 -1.10 -85.35
N LYS A 350 -24.94 -1.76 -85.16
CA LYS A 350 -25.57 -1.87 -83.84
C LYS A 350 -24.70 -2.70 -82.90
N ILE A 351 -24.23 -3.87 -83.36
CA ILE A 351 -23.34 -4.76 -82.60
C ILE A 351 -22.02 -4.06 -82.26
N GLU A 352 -21.42 -3.32 -83.20
CA GLU A 352 -20.20 -2.52 -82.97
C GLU A 352 -20.40 -1.51 -81.83
N ASN A 353 -21.53 -0.78 -81.83
CA ASN A 353 -21.86 0.15 -80.74
C ASN A 353 -22.08 -0.56 -79.39
N GLU A 354 -22.69 -1.75 -79.38
CA GLU A 354 -22.86 -2.56 -78.18
C GLU A 354 -21.50 -3.05 -77.64
N LEU A 355 -20.59 -3.50 -78.52
CA LEU A 355 -19.23 -3.91 -78.16
C LEU A 355 -18.39 -2.74 -77.63
N ALA A 356 -18.46 -1.56 -78.26
CA ALA A 356 -17.77 -0.36 -77.76
C ALA A 356 -18.18 0.00 -76.33
N LYS A 357 -19.50 -0.03 -76.04
CA LYS A 357 -20.03 0.20 -74.69
C LYS A 357 -19.58 -0.88 -73.71
N ALA A 358 -19.55 -2.15 -74.13
CA ALA A 358 -19.08 -3.25 -73.29
C ALA A 358 -17.59 -3.07 -72.91
N ILE A 359 -16.75 -2.66 -73.86
CA ILE A 359 -15.33 -2.35 -73.61
C ILE A 359 -15.20 -1.20 -72.62
N GLU A 360 -15.95 -0.10 -72.80
CA GLU A 360 -15.93 1.04 -71.89
C GLU A 360 -16.32 0.65 -70.46
N ASN A 361 -17.41 -0.11 -70.31
CA ASN A 361 -17.87 -0.61 -69.01
C ASN A 361 -16.87 -1.56 -68.35
N ALA A 362 -16.21 -2.43 -69.13
CA ALA A 362 -15.17 -3.32 -68.62
C ALA A 362 -13.94 -2.53 -68.14
N LYS A 363 -13.46 -1.55 -68.93
CA LYS A 363 -12.35 -0.66 -68.53
C LYS A 363 -12.69 0.17 -67.29
N ALA A 364 -13.90 0.71 -67.21
CA ALA A 364 -14.37 1.45 -66.03
C ALA A 364 -14.40 0.55 -64.78
N THR A 365 -14.88 -0.68 -64.92
CA THR A 365 -14.88 -1.67 -63.82
C THR A 365 -13.47 -2.04 -63.38
N TYR A 366 -12.54 -2.22 -64.33
CA TYR A 366 -11.12 -2.49 -64.04
C TYR A 366 -10.49 -1.36 -63.23
N ASN A 367 -10.66 -0.11 -63.66
CA ASN A 367 -10.16 1.06 -62.94
C ASN A 367 -10.77 1.19 -61.54
N GLY A 368 -12.05 0.82 -61.39
CA GLY A 368 -12.72 0.75 -60.08
C GLY A 368 -12.10 -0.29 -59.15
N LEU A 369 -11.77 -1.48 -59.67
CA LEU A 369 -11.08 -2.53 -58.92
C LEU A 369 -9.66 -2.11 -58.52
N GLU A 370 -8.91 -1.46 -59.42
CA GLU A 370 -7.58 -0.94 -59.15
C GLU A 370 -7.58 0.11 -58.02
N SER A 371 -8.52 1.07 -58.07
CA SER A 371 -8.68 2.07 -57.01
C SER A 371 -9.02 1.44 -55.65
N LEU A 372 -9.88 0.42 -55.65
CA LEU A 372 -10.22 -0.31 -54.43
C LEU A 372 -9.02 -1.11 -53.90
N LEU A 373 -8.22 -1.70 -54.77
CA LEU A 373 -7.02 -2.45 -54.41
C LEU A 373 -6.03 -1.58 -53.63
N LEU A 374 -5.77 -0.35 -54.09
CA LEU A 374 -4.92 0.62 -53.39
C LEU A 374 -5.44 0.94 -51.98
N ARG A 375 -6.77 0.94 -51.78
CA ARG A 375 -7.37 1.15 -50.45
C ARG A 375 -7.21 -0.08 -49.55
N VAL A 376 -7.37 -1.28 -50.11
CA VAL A 376 -7.15 -2.55 -49.40
C VAL A 376 -5.70 -2.66 -48.96
N ASP A 377 -4.75 -2.28 -49.81
CA ASP A 377 -3.32 -2.30 -49.49
C ASP A 377 -2.96 -1.39 -48.32
N ARG A 378 -3.42 -0.13 -48.34
CA ARG A 378 -3.22 0.77 -47.18
C ARG A 378 -3.85 0.22 -45.90
N ASN A 379 -5.04 -0.39 -46.00
CA ASN A 379 -5.69 -0.97 -44.81
C ASN A 379 -4.92 -2.20 -44.28
N LEU A 380 -4.32 -3.00 -45.16
CA LEU A 380 -3.45 -4.11 -44.77
C LEU A 380 -2.20 -3.61 -44.03
N GLU A 381 -1.56 -2.54 -44.52
CA GLU A 381 -0.43 -1.89 -43.84
C GLU A 381 -0.83 -1.38 -42.45
N ASP A 382 -1.98 -0.69 -42.33
CA ASP A 382 -2.51 -0.21 -41.04
C ASP A 382 -2.75 -1.38 -40.07
N LYS A 383 -3.34 -2.49 -40.55
CA LYS A 383 -3.56 -3.70 -39.73
C LYS A 383 -2.27 -4.37 -39.30
N GLN A 384 -1.27 -4.42 -40.18
CA GLN A 384 0.03 -4.99 -39.86
C GLN A 384 0.74 -4.14 -38.79
N HIS A 385 0.69 -2.82 -38.92
CA HIS A 385 1.20 -1.89 -37.91
C HIS A 385 0.49 -2.09 -36.56
N SER A 386 -0.85 -2.06 -36.55
CA SER A 386 -1.68 -2.27 -35.35
C SER A 386 -1.38 -3.60 -34.64
N LEU A 387 -1.23 -4.67 -35.40
CA LEU A 387 -0.87 -5.98 -34.88
C LEU A 387 0.53 -5.97 -34.23
N SER A 388 1.52 -5.37 -34.90
CA SER A 388 2.88 -5.27 -34.35
C SER A 388 2.92 -4.49 -33.04
N THR A 389 2.16 -3.39 -32.97
CA THR A 389 2.02 -2.58 -31.75
C THR A 389 1.46 -3.41 -30.59
N ASP A 390 0.36 -4.16 -30.81
CA ASP A 390 -0.23 -4.97 -29.72
C ASP A 390 0.64 -6.13 -29.26
N ILE A 391 1.37 -6.76 -30.19
CA ILE A 391 2.32 -7.81 -29.87
C ILE A 391 3.45 -7.24 -29.00
N MET A 392 3.96 -6.05 -29.35
CA MET A 392 4.97 -5.35 -28.57
C MET A 392 4.46 -4.97 -27.17
N CYS A 393 3.21 -4.50 -27.04
CA CYS A 393 2.58 -4.27 -25.74
C CYS A 393 2.57 -5.53 -24.88
N LEU A 394 2.12 -6.67 -25.42
CA LEU A 394 2.11 -7.94 -24.68
C LEU A 394 3.51 -8.41 -24.30
N ASP A 395 4.49 -8.18 -25.17
CA ASP A 395 5.88 -8.54 -24.91
C ASP A 395 6.47 -7.72 -23.76
N MET A 396 6.29 -6.41 -23.78
CA MET A 396 6.68 -5.52 -22.68
C MET A 396 5.98 -5.89 -21.37
N ARG A 397 4.71 -6.29 -21.43
CA ARG A 397 3.95 -6.73 -20.26
C ARG A 397 4.38 -8.09 -19.72
N SER A 398 5.04 -8.92 -20.52
CA SER A 398 5.52 -10.24 -20.07
C SER A 398 6.53 -10.13 -18.92
N THR A 399 7.30 -9.04 -18.87
CA THR A 399 8.26 -8.74 -17.80
C THR A 399 7.58 -8.51 -16.45
N LEU A 400 6.32 -8.06 -16.45
CA LEU A 400 5.52 -7.88 -15.23
C LEU A 400 5.24 -9.22 -14.53
N LYS A 401 5.25 -10.33 -15.29
CA LYS A 401 4.96 -11.68 -14.80
C LYS A 401 6.21 -12.46 -14.43
N THR A 402 7.26 -12.35 -15.23
CA THR A 402 8.52 -13.07 -14.99
C THR A 402 9.40 -12.40 -13.94
N GLY A 403 9.20 -11.10 -13.67
CA GLY A 403 10.07 -10.31 -12.80
C GLY A 403 11.47 -10.09 -13.39
N ASP A 404 11.73 -10.64 -14.58
CA ASP A 404 12.99 -10.51 -15.28
C ASP A 404 13.02 -9.17 -16.00
N ARG A 405 13.74 -8.23 -15.39
CA ARG A 405 13.96 -6.88 -15.92
C ARG A 405 15.08 -6.84 -16.95
N THR A 406 15.72 -7.98 -17.24
CA THR A 406 16.75 -8.03 -18.27
C THR A 406 16.09 -7.79 -19.62
N LYS A 407 16.48 -6.69 -20.26
CA LYS A 407 16.11 -6.41 -21.65
C LYS A 407 16.52 -7.63 -22.47
N LEU A 408 15.56 -8.22 -23.18
CA LEU A 408 15.87 -9.28 -24.13
C LEU A 408 16.93 -8.78 -25.11
N PRO A 409 17.88 -9.64 -25.55
CA PRO A 409 18.98 -9.21 -26.38
C PRO A 409 18.42 -8.64 -27.67
N ASN A 410 18.74 -7.37 -27.94
CA ASN A 410 18.39 -6.57 -29.11
C ASN A 410 16.87 -6.48 -29.39
N GLU A 411 16.23 -5.45 -28.81
CA GLU A 411 14.90 -4.97 -29.21
C GLU A 411 14.79 -4.84 -30.75
N THR A 412 15.87 -4.47 -31.45
CA THR A 412 15.94 -4.40 -32.92
C THR A 412 15.74 -5.76 -33.59
N ASP A 413 16.43 -6.81 -33.15
CA ASP A 413 16.34 -8.15 -33.74
C ASP A 413 14.97 -8.78 -33.45
N ARG A 414 14.43 -8.54 -32.26
CA ARG A 414 13.08 -8.98 -31.90
C ARG A 414 12.01 -8.23 -32.68
N ASN A 415 12.17 -6.91 -32.84
CA ASN A 415 11.29 -6.09 -33.67
C ASN A 415 11.35 -6.56 -35.13
N ILE A 416 12.52 -6.91 -35.66
CA ILE A 416 12.69 -7.45 -37.02
C ILE A 416 11.90 -8.75 -37.21
N VAL A 417 11.96 -9.67 -36.24
CA VAL A 417 11.21 -10.94 -36.26
C VAL A 417 9.69 -10.73 -36.10
N LEU A 418 9.26 -9.88 -35.16
CA LEU A 418 7.84 -9.66 -34.85
C LEU A 418 7.10 -8.86 -35.94
N THR A 419 7.79 -7.93 -36.61
CA THR A 419 7.24 -7.13 -37.71
C THR A 419 7.37 -7.81 -39.07
N ARG A 420 8.13 -8.93 -39.16
CA ARG A 420 8.55 -9.58 -40.42
C ARG A 420 9.41 -8.67 -41.33
N MET A 421 10.11 -7.68 -40.76
CA MET A 421 11.04 -6.80 -41.51
C MET A 421 12.22 -7.55 -42.13
N GLU A 422 12.46 -8.82 -41.77
CA GLU A 422 13.47 -9.70 -42.41
C GLU A 422 13.38 -9.73 -43.95
N LYS A 423 12.20 -9.43 -44.52
CA LYS A 423 11.95 -9.40 -45.97
C LYS A 423 12.17 -8.04 -46.62
N GLU A 424 12.39 -6.98 -45.85
CA GLU A 424 12.54 -5.60 -46.33
C GLU A 424 13.97 -5.06 -46.18
N ILE A 425 14.84 -5.76 -45.46
CA ILE A 425 16.25 -5.38 -45.34
C ILE A 425 16.94 -5.69 -46.69
N PRO A 426 17.49 -4.67 -47.40
CA PRO A 426 18.27 -4.92 -48.61
C PRO A 426 19.47 -5.80 -48.25
N LEU A 427 19.71 -6.85 -49.03
CA LEU A 427 20.95 -7.62 -48.94
C LEU A 427 22.11 -6.64 -49.14
N GLU A 428 22.89 -6.41 -48.09
CA GLU A 428 24.13 -5.63 -48.15
C GLU A 428 24.99 -6.22 -49.27
N SER A 429 25.36 -5.35 -50.22
CA SER A 429 26.13 -5.67 -51.43
C SER A 429 27.60 -5.96 -51.13
#